data_AF-A0A976KX54-F1
#
_entry.id   AF-A0A976KX54-F1
#
_cell.length_a   1.000
_cell.length_b   1.000
_cell.length_c   1.000
_cell.angle_alpha   90.00
_cell.angle_beta   90.00
_cell.angle_gamma   90.00
#
_symmetry.space_group_name_H-M   'P 1'
#
loop_
_entity.id
_entity.type
_entity.pdbx_description
1 polymer ?
#
loop_
_entity_poly.entity_id
_entity_poly.type
_entity_poly.pdbx_seq_one_letter_code
_entity_poly.pdbx_strand_id
1 'polypeptide(L)'
;MAARRHRAHARPNVENHRWRSINPNHLRRAMQNEVNYKAHVEIAQAVAYLRELAQSLEDGVTYIKHESRVIALRPPEGVEFEIEAAEKKQKQKLNIELSWHRRAEQHDPKNGLQISATEPEPEPEP
;
A
#
# COMPACT_ATOMS: atom_id res chain seq x y z
N MET A 1 49.86 -34.02 -26.55
CA MET A 1 50.00 -33.41 -25.20
C MET A 1 48.80 -32.51 -24.95
N ALA A 2 48.25 -32.61 -23.74
CA ALA A 2 46.96 -32.08 -23.31
C ALA A 2 47.02 -30.63 -22.79
N ALA A 3 45.83 -30.10 -22.45
CA ALA A 3 45.52 -28.92 -21.61
C ALA A 3 45.62 -27.54 -22.32
N ARG A 4 44.74 -26.55 -22.09
CA ARG A 4 43.72 -26.31 -21.05
C ARG A 4 42.74 -25.21 -21.53
N ARG A 5 41.45 -25.48 -21.36
CA ARG A 5 40.31 -24.60 -21.00
C ARG A 5 40.46 -23.08 -21.13
N HIS A 6 39.52 -22.43 -21.81
CA HIS A 6 38.67 -21.42 -21.17
C HIS A 6 37.24 -21.51 -21.71
N ARG A 7 36.32 -21.86 -20.79
CA ARG A 7 34.88 -21.96 -20.99
C ARG A 7 34.34 -20.54 -21.19
N ALA A 8 33.78 -20.27 -22.37
CA ALA A 8 32.99 -19.07 -22.61
C ALA A 8 31.78 -19.11 -21.67
N HIS A 9 31.76 -18.21 -20.69
CA HIS A 9 30.55 -17.95 -19.91
C HIS A 9 29.55 -17.29 -20.86
N ALA A 10 28.61 -18.10 -21.36
CA ALA A 10 27.36 -17.62 -21.90
C ALA A 10 26.70 -16.77 -20.80
N ARG A 11 26.63 -15.46 -21.04
CA ARG A 11 25.83 -14.54 -20.23
C ARG A 11 24.38 -14.98 -20.38
N PRO A 12 23.60 -15.15 -19.29
CA PRO A 12 22.19 -15.42 -19.45
C PRO A 12 21.55 -14.20 -20.12
N ASN A 13 20.85 -14.51 -21.21
CA ASN A 13 19.97 -13.63 -21.94
C ASN A 13 18.84 -13.19 -20.98
N VAL A 14 18.92 -11.97 -20.45
CA VAL A 14 17.79 -11.34 -19.74
C VAL A 14 17.10 -10.38 -20.72
N GLU A 15 16.70 -10.93 -21.86
CA GLU A 15 15.70 -10.28 -22.70
C GLU A 15 14.33 -10.57 -22.11
N ASN A 16 13.62 -9.46 -21.92
CA ASN A 16 12.20 -9.38 -22.18
C ASN A 16 11.25 -9.92 -21.10
N HIS A 17 11.19 -9.21 -19.98
CA HIS A 17 9.90 -8.92 -19.36
C HIS A 17 9.68 -7.41 -19.39
N ARG A 18 9.38 -6.93 -20.61
CA ARG A 18 8.25 -6.04 -20.90
C ARG A 18 7.53 -5.62 -19.63
N TRP A 19 7.91 -4.46 -19.07
CA TRP A 19 7.06 -3.72 -18.17
C TRP A 19 5.76 -3.50 -18.91
N ARG A 20 4.77 -4.36 -18.64
CA ARG A 20 3.42 -4.13 -19.09
C ARG A 20 3.06 -2.80 -18.46
N SER A 21 2.88 -1.81 -19.33
CA SER A 21 1.82 -0.82 -19.23
C SER A 21 0.89 -1.18 -18.08
N ILE A 22 0.77 -0.28 -17.11
CA ILE A 22 -0.43 -0.10 -16.30
C ILE A 22 -1.59 -0.57 -17.17
N ASN A 23 -2.16 -1.74 -16.86
CA ASN A 23 -3.15 -2.33 -17.75
C ASN A 23 -4.41 -1.45 -17.62
N PRO A 24 -4.76 -0.61 -18.61
CA PRO A 24 -5.78 0.42 -18.40
C PRO A 24 -7.20 -0.16 -18.35
N ASN A 25 -7.35 -1.48 -18.54
CA ASN A 25 -8.63 -2.13 -18.73
C ASN A 25 -9.33 -2.64 -17.45
N HIS A 26 -8.78 -2.42 -16.25
CA HIS A 26 -9.55 -2.55 -15.00
C HIS A 26 -10.13 -1.22 -14.50
N LEU A 27 -9.81 -0.09 -15.14
CA LEU A 27 -10.38 1.22 -14.86
C LEU A 27 -11.63 1.48 -15.71
N ARG A 28 -12.57 0.52 -15.76
CA ARG A 28 -13.94 0.75 -16.26
C ARG A 28 -15.00 0.72 -15.17
N ARG A 29 -14.63 1.25 -14.01
CA ARG A 29 -15.53 2.01 -13.16
C ARG A 29 -14.71 3.21 -12.72
N ALA A 30 -15.06 4.41 -13.17
CA ALA A 30 -14.43 5.63 -12.65
C ALA A 30 -14.44 5.51 -11.12
N MET A 31 -13.25 5.47 -10.49
CA MET A 31 -13.15 5.55 -9.04
C MET A 31 -13.80 6.88 -8.70
N GLN A 32 -15.01 6.85 -8.13
CA GLN A 32 -15.86 8.04 -8.01
C GLN A 32 -15.22 9.16 -7.18
N ASN A 33 -14.12 8.87 -6.48
CA ASN A 33 -13.29 9.82 -5.73
C ASN A 33 -11.80 9.47 -5.87
N GLU A 34 -11.06 10.14 -6.77
CA GLU A 34 -9.60 10.07 -6.88
C GLU A 34 -9.00 11.49 -6.77
N VAL A 35 -7.88 11.59 -6.04
CA VAL A 35 -6.99 12.75 -6.03
C VAL A 35 -5.65 12.30 -6.63
N ASN A 36 -5.21 12.98 -7.70
CA ASN A 36 -3.94 12.71 -8.37
C ASN A 36 -3.08 13.97 -8.31
N TYR A 37 -1.87 13.86 -7.75
CA TYR A 37 -0.91 14.95 -7.65
C TYR A 37 0.42 14.52 -8.26
N LYS A 38 0.93 15.32 -9.21
CA LYS A 38 2.23 15.12 -9.85
C LYS A 38 2.96 16.44 -9.94
N ALA A 39 4.09 16.54 -9.26
CA ALA A 39 4.96 17.71 -9.30
C ALA A 39 6.41 17.31 -9.17
N HIS A 40 7.31 18.18 -9.62
CA HIS A 40 8.70 18.16 -9.19
C HIS A 40 8.81 19.04 -7.95
N VAL A 41 9.33 18.50 -6.86
CA VAL A 41 9.46 19.18 -5.58
C VAL A 41 10.87 18.99 -5.02
N GLU A 42 11.31 19.94 -4.21
CA GLU A 42 12.56 19.82 -3.45
C GLU A 42 12.49 18.66 -2.45
N ILE A 43 13.65 18.06 -2.13
CA ILE A 43 13.72 16.91 -1.22
C ILE A 43 13.13 17.21 0.15
N ALA A 44 13.30 18.43 0.66
CA ALA A 44 12.74 18.85 1.94
C ALA A 44 11.21 18.82 1.95
N GLN A 45 10.57 19.21 0.84
CA GLN A 45 9.12 19.18 0.70
C GLN A 45 8.61 17.73 0.57
N ALA A 46 9.31 16.88 -0.18
CA ALA A 46 8.97 15.46 -0.26
C ALA A 46 9.05 14.78 1.11
N VAL A 47 10.09 15.06 1.90
CA VAL A 47 10.23 14.55 3.27
C VAL A 47 9.13 15.09 4.18
N ALA A 48 8.73 16.35 4.05
CA ALA A 48 7.61 16.91 4.81
C ALA A 48 6.30 16.15 4.52
N TYR A 49 5.99 15.89 3.24
CA TYR A 49 4.81 15.11 2.87
C TYR A 49 4.84 13.69 3.41
N LEU A 50 6.00 13.02 3.37
CA LEU A 50 6.13 11.66 3.92
C LEU A 50 5.95 11.63 5.44
N ARG A 51 6.42 12.66 6.16
CA ARG A 51 6.22 12.78 7.61
C ARG A 51 4.77 13.05 7.96
N GLU A 52 4.11 13.96 7.25
CA GLU A 52 2.68 14.22 7.44
C GLU A 52 1.85 12.97 7.15
N LEU A 53 2.20 12.22 6.09
CA LEU A 53 1.55 10.95 5.78
C LEU A 53 1.76 9.92 6.89
N ALA A 54 2.97 9.78 7.42
CA ALA A 54 3.24 8.86 8.53
C ALA A 54 2.42 9.25 9.77
N GLN A 55 2.42 10.54 10.14
CA GLN A 55 1.65 11.04 11.27
C GLN A 55 0.14 10.79 11.09
N SER A 56 -0.41 11.03 9.91
CA SER A 56 -1.84 10.86 9.68
C SER A 56 -2.29 9.40 9.68
N LEU A 57 -1.38 8.48 9.34
CA LEU A 57 -1.62 7.04 9.49
C LEU A 57 -1.63 6.63 10.98
N GLU A 58 -0.75 7.19 11.81
CA GLU A 58 -0.77 7.00 13.27
C GLU A 58 -2.06 7.57 13.90
N ASP A 59 -2.53 8.71 13.40
CA ASP A 59 -3.78 9.35 13.85
C ASP A 59 -5.05 8.58 13.40
N GLY A 60 -4.89 7.57 12.53
CA GLY A 60 -5.99 6.73 12.03
C GLY A 60 -6.85 7.36 10.93
N VAL A 61 -6.50 8.57 10.47
CA VAL A 61 -7.17 9.22 9.34
C VAL A 61 -6.23 10.11 8.53
N THR A 62 -6.11 9.81 7.24
CA THR A 62 -5.34 10.61 6.28
C THR A 62 -6.28 11.41 5.39
N TYR A 63 -6.19 12.74 5.45
CA TYR A 63 -6.88 13.64 4.53
C TYR A 63 -5.95 14.06 3.40
N ILE A 64 -6.31 13.74 2.15
CA ILE A 64 -5.58 14.19 0.97
C ILE A 64 -6.44 15.24 0.26
N LYS A 65 -5.93 16.47 0.16
CA LYS A 65 -6.60 17.58 -0.53
C LYS A 65 -5.75 18.05 -1.71
N HIS A 66 -6.39 18.21 -2.86
CA HIS A 66 -5.79 18.89 -4.01
C HIS A 66 -6.89 19.62 -4.78
N GLU A 67 -6.66 20.89 -5.09
CA GLU A 67 -7.66 21.79 -5.71
C GLU A 67 -8.98 21.78 -4.91
N SER A 68 -10.10 21.44 -5.56
CA SER A 68 -11.44 21.36 -4.97
C SER A 68 -11.79 19.95 -4.44
N ARG A 69 -10.86 19.00 -4.45
CA ARG A 69 -11.10 17.61 -4.06
C ARG A 69 -10.45 17.30 -2.71
N VAL A 70 -11.18 16.57 -1.88
CA VAL A 70 -10.69 16.04 -0.60
C VAL A 70 -11.11 14.58 -0.50
N ILE A 71 -10.18 13.71 -0.09
CA ILE A 71 -10.47 12.32 0.25
C ILE A 71 -10.00 12.08 1.68
N ALA A 72 -10.85 11.41 2.47
CA ALA A 72 -10.51 10.89 3.79
C ALA A 72 -10.29 9.38 3.68
N LEU A 73 -9.08 8.95 4.04
CA LEU A 73 -8.66 7.56 4.05
C LEU A 73 -8.51 7.12 5.52
N ARG A 74 -9.18 6.04 5.91
CA ARG A 74 -9.14 5.47 7.26
C ARG A 74 -8.55 4.07 7.17
N PRO A 75 -7.23 3.88 7.38
CA PRO A 75 -6.64 2.57 7.42
C PRO A 75 -7.19 1.77 8.61
N PRO A 76 -7.50 0.48 8.44
CA PRO A 76 -7.73 -0.40 9.58
C PRO A 76 -6.38 -0.70 10.27
N GLU A 77 -6.41 -1.53 11.32
CA GLU A 77 -5.22 -1.90 12.11
C GLU A 77 -4.08 -2.52 11.26
N GLY A 78 -4.42 -3.18 10.15
CA GLY A 78 -3.46 -3.78 9.23
C GLY A 78 -3.64 -3.29 7.79
N VAL A 79 -2.54 -2.94 7.13
CA VAL A 79 -2.51 -2.54 5.73
C VAL A 79 -1.59 -3.46 4.93
N GLU A 80 -1.88 -3.63 3.65
CA GLU A 80 -0.89 -4.17 2.71
C GLU A 80 0.11 -3.06 2.39
N PHE A 81 1.40 -3.35 2.56
CA PHE A 81 2.50 -2.41 2.32
C PHE A 81 3.46 -3.02 1.30
N GLU A 82 3.60 -2.39 0.15
CA GLU A 82 4.53 -2.78 -0.89
C GLU A 82 5.55 -1.67 -1.15
N ILE A 83 6.82 -2.08 -1.31
CA ILE A 83 7.92 -1.18 -1.65
C ILE A 83 8.69 -1.74 -2.85
N GLU A 84 8.73 -0.98 -3.92
CA GLU A 84 9.55 -1.30 -5.10
C GLU A 84 10.62 -0.23 -5.28
N ALA A 85 11.89 -0.65 -5.34
CA ALA A 85 13.02 0.22 -5.64
C ALA A 85 13.69 -0.23 -6.94
N ALA A 86 14.00 0.72 -7.82
CA ALA A 86 14.68 0.44 -9.07
C ALA A 86 15.73 1.52 -9.39
N GLU A 87 16.87 1.07 -9.89
CA GLU A 87 17.94 1.95 -10.39
C GLU A 87 18.32 1.54 -11.80
N LYS A 88 18.34 2.52 -12.72
CA LYS A 88 18.76 2.30 -14.11
C LYS A 88 19.55 3.50 -14.63
N LYS A 89 20.81 3.27 -15.00
CA LYS A 89 21.77 4.30 -15.45
C LYS A 89 21.94 5.40 -14.38
N GLN A 90 21.27 6.53 -14.57
CA GLN A 90 21.33 7.74 -13.74
C GLN A 90 19.97 8.06 -13.11
N LYS A 91 19.02 7.13 -13.17
CA LYS A 91 17.67 7.30 -12.63
C LYS A 91 17.42 6.30 -11.52
N GLN A 92 17.10 6.83 -10.35
CA GLN A 92 16.58 6.07 -9.22
C GLN A 92 15.07 6.31 -9.11
N LYS A 93 14.34 5.26 -8.76
CA LYS A 93 12.89 5.31 -8.52
C LYS A 93 12.59 4.50 -7.26
N LEU A 94 11.80 5.10 -6.39
CA LEU A 94 11.14 4.42 -5.28
C LEU A 94 9.64 4.50 -5.50
N ASN A 95 8.94 3.39 -5.34
CA ASN A 95 7.49 3.32 -5.28
C ASN A 95 7.10 2.76 -3.91
N ILE A 96 6.15 3.43 -3.25
CA ILE A 96 5.58 3.00 -1.98
C ILE A 96 4.07 2.93 -2.20
N GLU A 97 3.51 1.75 -2.02
CA GLU A 97 2.08 1.51 -2.16
C GLU A 97 1.52 0.99 -0.84
N LEU A 98 0.44 1.62 -0.38
CA LEU A 98 -0.35 1.16 0.76
C LEU A 98 -1.76 0.89 0.28
N SER A 99 -2.26 -0.31 0.56
CA SER A 99 -3.55 -0.78 0.08
C SER A 99 -4.33 -1.39 1.26
N TRP A 100 -5.63 -1.11 1.31
CA TRP A 100 -6.53 -1.74 2.27
C TRP A 100 -7.98 -1.68 1.81
N HIS A 101 -8.79 -2.61 2.32
CA HIS A 101 -10.24 -2.57 2.20
C HIS A 101 -10.82 -1.74 3.35
N ARG A 102 -11.87 -0.95 3.07
CA ARG A 102 -12.66 -0.38 4.17
C ARG A 102 -13.29 -1.54 4.92
N ARG A 103 -12.96 -1.68 6.21
CA ARG A 103 -13.73 -2.56 7.09
C ARG A 103 -15.16 -2.04 7.04
N ALA A 104 -16.10 -2.83 6.52
CA ALA A 104 -17.50 -2.57 6.80
C ALA A 104 -17.62 -2.54 8.32
N GLU A 105 -18.29 -1.56 8.90
CA GLU A 105 -18.59 -1.53 10.33
C GLU A 105 -19.42 -2.78 10.67
N GLN A 106 -18.75 -3.92 10.88
CA GLN A 106 -19.30 -5.05 11.57
C GLN A 106 -19.23 -4.68 13.04
N HIS A 107 -20.25 -3.94 13.46
CA HIS A 107 -20.67 -3.96 14.85
C HIS A 107 -21.16 -5.40 15.09
N ASP A 108 -20.26 -6.30 15.47
CA ASP A 108 -20.68 -7.59 16.01
C ASP A 108 -21.09 -7.34 17.48
N PRO A 109 -22.39 -7.35 17.81
CA PRO A 109 -22.84 -7.16 19.18
C PRO A 109 -22.30 -8.25 20.13
N LYS A 110 -21.66 -9.31 19.63
CA LYS A 110 -21.03 -10.36 20.45
C LYS A 110 -19.60 -10.05 20.93
N ASN A 111 -18.93 -9.01 20.43
CA ASN A 111 -17.58 -8.64 20.90
C ASN A 111 -17.57 -7.64 22.06
N GLY A 112 -18.73 -7.40 22.70
CA GLY A 112 -18.76 -6.73 23.99
C GLY A 112 -18.11 -7.63 25.04
N LEU A 113 -16.84 -7.38 25.38
CA LEU A 113 -16.22 -7.94 26.57
C LEU A 113 -17.06 -7.53 27.79
N GLN A 114 -17.87 -8.45 28.32
CA GLN A 114 -18.65 -8.23 29.52
C GLN A 114 -17.85 -8.72 30.73
N ILE A 115 -17.09 -7.81 31.34
CA ILE A 115 -16.45 -8.06 32.63
C ILE A 115 -17.52 -7.84 33.71
N SER A 116 -18.06 -8.91 34.26
CA SER A 116 -19.03 -8.87 35.36
C SER A 116 -18.46 -9.58 36.59
N ALA A 117 -18.73 -9.05 37.79
CA ALA A 117 -18.38 -9.68 39.06
C ALA A 117 -19.45 -10.68 39.55
N THR A 118 -20.43 -10.98 38.70
CA THR A 118 -21.56 -11.88 38.98
C THR A 118 -21.68 -12.88 37.85
N GLU A 119 -21.80 -14.16 38.22
CA GLU A 119 -21.90 -15.29 37.30
C GLU A 119 -23.17 -15.16 36.43
N PRO A 120 -23.05 -15.23 35.08
CA PRO A 120 -24.21 -15.15 34.21
C PRO A 120 -25.07 -16.41 34.35
N GLU A 121 -26.36 -16.21 34.56
CA GLU A 121 -27.34 -17.28 34.74
C GLU A 121 -27.45 -18.10 33.44
N PRO A 122 -27.24 -19.44 33.48
CA PRO A 122 -27.28 -20.26 32.27
C PRO A 122 -28.71 -20.31 31.71
N GLU A 123 -28.84 -20.07 30.40
CA GLU A 123 -30.10 -20.26 29.70
C GLU A 123 -30.54 -21.74 29.81
N PRO A 124 -31.82 -22.02 30.13
CA PRO A 124 -32.30 -23.40 30.21
C PRO A 124 -32.31 -24.04 28.82
N GLU A 125 -31.62 -25.17 28.68
CA GLU A 125 -31.67 -26.00 27.47
C GLU A 125 -33.09 -26.58 27.26
N PRO A 126 -33.59 -26.66 26.00
CA PRO A 126 -34.93 -27.17 25.68
C PRO A 126 -35.10 -28.68 25.85
#